data_AF-A0A354DG55-F1
#
_entry.id   AF-A0A354DG55-F1
#
_cell.length_a   1.000
_cell.length_b   1.000
_cell.length_c   1.000
_cell.angle_alpha   90.00
_cell.angle_beta   90.00
_cell.angle_gamma   90.00
#
_symmetry.space_group_name_H-M   'P 1'
#
loop_
_entity.id
_entity.type
_entity.pdbx_description
1 polymer ?
#
loop_
_entity_poly.entity_id
_entity_poly.type
_entity_poly.pdbx_seq_one_letter_code
_entity_poly.pdbx_strand_id
1 'polypeptide(L)'
;MEINHLRNKVGNEVNWFNHGLSMDETYDVLTEFEVGGNPYAVVHPRGTEDGPFIFKYSFPEDGTHQLSPIDDDDEWEQAAEAFDHWLYEYHRNPKV
;
A
#
# COMPACT_ATOMS: atom_id res chain seq x y z
N MET A 1 -4.28 -9.84 -8.52
CA MET A 1 -3.42 -10.95 -8.04
C MET A 1 -2.59 -10.43 -6.88
N GLU A 2 -2.40 -11.20 -5.80
CA GLU A 2 -1.48 -10.79 -4.72
C GLU A 2 -0.05 -10.81 -5.24
N ILE A 3 0.69 -9.73 -5.00
CA ILE A 3 2.10 -9.60 -5.37
C ILE A 3 2.93 -9.41 -4.10
N ASN A 4 4.23 -9.68 -4.15
CA ASN A 4 5.13 -9.57 -2.98
C ASN A 4 6.40 -8.80 -3.37
N HIS A 5 6.27 -7.81 -4.26
CA HIS A 5 7.41 -7.13 -4.87
C HIS A 5 8.07 -6.15 -3.89
N LEU A 6 7.24 -5.48 -3.12
CA LEU A 6 7.63 -4.50 -2.13
C LEU A 6 8.19 -5.19 -0.90
N ARG A 7 7.48 -6.17 -0.35
CA ARG A 7 7.97 -6.94 0.80
C ARG A 7 9.28 -7.65 0.55
N ASN A 8 9.55 -8.08 -0.69
CA ASN A 8 10.82 -8.71 -1.05
C ASN A 8 11.99 -7.69 -1.06
N LYS A 9 11.73 -6.45 -1.50
CA LYS A 9 12.76 -5.42 -1.65
C LYS A 9 13.03 -4.64 -0.36
N VAL A 10 11.99 -4.18 0.32
CA VAL A 10 12.09 -3.30 1.50
C VAL A 10 11.81 -4.04 2.81
N GLY A 11 11.20 -5.24 2.76
CA GLY A 11 10.76 -5.98 3.94
C GLY A 11 9.31 -5.64 4.32
N ASN A 12 8.89 -6.01 5.52
CA ASN A 12 7.53 -5.73 6.02
C ASN A 12 7.33 -4.26 6.43
N GLU A 13 8.42 -3.53 6.61
CA GLU A 13 8.42 -2.12 6.99
C GLU A 13 9.07 -1.30 5.88
N VAL A 14 8.52 -0.14 5.61
CA VAL A 14 8.99 0.72 4.55
C VAL A 14 8.93 2.17 5.00
N ASN A 15 10.10 2.79 4.90
CA ASN A 15 10.27 4.21 5.17
C ASN A 15 10.01 4.99 3.88
N TRP A 16 8.92 5.76 3.88
CA TRP A 16 8.53 6.56 2.75
C TRP A 16 8.56 8.04 3.09
N PHE A 17 9.11 8.82 2.17
CA PHE A 17 9.09 10.27 2.28
C PHE A 17 7.69 10.77 1.92
N ASN A 18 6.96 11.27 2.92
CA ASN A 18 5.67 11.90 2.70
C ASN A 18 5.88 13.30 2.13
N HIS A 19 5.56 13.48 0.85
CA HIS A 19 5.73 14.76 0.16
C HIS A 19 4.81 15.88 0.71
N GLY A 20 3.69 15.51 1.34
CA GLY A 20 2.77 16.47 1.98
C GLY A 20 3.28 16.99 3.32
N LEU A 21 3.97 16.14 4.09
CA LEU A 21 4.54 16.50 5.39
C LEU A 21 6.03 16.86 5.33
N SER A 22 6.71 16.60 4.20
CA SER A 22 8.16 16.76 4.03
C SER A 22 8.99 16.02 5.09
N MET A 23 8.49 14.88 5.56
CA MET A 23 9.14 14.02 6.57
C MET A 23 9.06 12.56 6.13
N ASP A 24 10.04 11.76 6.56
CA ASP A 24 9.97 10.31 6.48
C ASP A 24 8.93 9.77 7.47
N GLU A 25 7.98 9.00 6.95
CA GLU A 25 7.01 8.28 7.77
C GLU A 25 7.21 6.78 7.53
N THR A 26 7.10 6.02 8.61
CA THR A 26 7.26 4.56 8.59
C THR A 26 5.89 3.93 8.40
N TYR A 27 5.76 3.11 7.38
CA TYR A 27 4.53 2.37 7.11
C TYR A 27 4.79 0.86 7.23
N ASP A 28 3.85 0.17 7.86
CA ASP A 28 3.78 -1.28 7.90
C ASP A 28 2.99 -1.77 6.68
N VAL A 29 3.61 -2.61 5.84
CA VAL A 29 2.95 -3.16 4.64
C VAL A 29 2.05 -4.32 5.08
N LEU A 30 0.74 -4.15 4.93
CA LEU A 30 -0.25 -5.19 5.25
C LEU A 30 -0.39 -6.18 4.11
N THR A 31 -0.59 -5.67 2.89
CA THR A 31 -0.72 -6.49 1.68
C THR A 31 -0.39 -5.68 0.43
N GLU A 32 -0.11 -6.38 -0.68
CA GLU A 32 0.14 -5.77 -1.98
C GLU A 32 -0.69 -6.49 -3.05
N PHE A 33 -1.28 -5.72 -3.96
CA PHE A 33 -2.11 -6.25 -5.02
C PHE A 33 -1.93 -5.47 -6.32
N GLU A 34 -2.11 -6.17 -7.44
CA GLU A 34 -2.15 -5.55 -8.76
C GLU A 34 -3.59 -5.43 -9.26
N VAL A 35 -3.97 -4.22 -9.69
CA VAL A 35 -5.27 -3.89 -10.29
C VAL A 35 -5.00 -3.15 -11.60
N GLY A 36 -5.60 -3.61 -12.71
CA GLY A 36 -5.45 -2.96 -14.01
C GLY A 36 -4.00 -2.87 -14.55
N GLY A 37 -3.09 -3.72 -14.07
CA GLY A 37 -1.65 -3.67 -14.41
C GLY A 37 -0.86 -2.63 -13.62
N ASN A 38 -1.48 -1.96 -12.65
CA ASN A 38 -0.81 -1.05 -11.71
C ASN A 38 -0.64 -1.75 -10.35
N PRO A 39 0.54 -1.64 -9.71
CA PRO A 39 0.75 -2.21 -8.40
C PRO A 39 0.34 -1.24 -7.28
N TYR A 40 -0.40 -1.76 -6.31
CA TYR A 40 -0.88 -1.04 -5.14
C TYR A 40 -0.48 -1.77 -3.86
N ALA A 41 -0.24 -1.00 -2.80
CA ALA A 41 0.06 -1.51 -1.48
C ALA A 41 -0.91 -0.92 -0.47
N VAL A 42 -1.40 -1.80 0.40
CA VAL A 42 -2.13 -1.43 1.61
C VAL A 42 -1.11 -1.28 2.72
N VAL A 43 -1.02 -0.07 3.25
CA VAL A 43 0.00 0.30 4.22
C VAL A 43 -0.65 0.94 5.43
N HIS A 44 -0.15 0.61 6.61
CA HIS A 44 -0.62 1.21 7.85
C HIS A 44 0.47 2.14 8.39
N PRO A 45 0.19 3.45 8.53
CA PRO A 45 1.14 4.37 9.15
C PRO A 45 1.42 3.97 10.59
N ARG A 46 2.69 3.91 10.96
CA ARG A 46 3.12 3.51 12.29
C ARG A 46 3.11 4.73 13.21
N GLY A 47 2.39 4.64 14.33
CA GLY A 47 2.35 5.71 15.32
C GLY A 47 1.22 6.73 15.13
N THR A 48 0.26 6.44 14.25
CA THR A 48 -1.04 7.13 14.20
C THR A 48 -2.20 6.17 14.51
N GLU A 49 -3.34 6.73 14.88
CA GLU A 49 -4.61 6.01 15.05
C GLU A 49 -5.41 5.95 13.74
N ASP A 50 -4.87 6.49 12.64
CA ASP A 50 -5.46 6.36 11.31
C ASP A 50 -5.49 4.89 10.86
N GLY A 51 -6.50 4.57 10.04
CA GLY A 51 -6.64 3.26 9.44
C GLY A 51 -5.58 2.99 8.35
N PRO A 52 -5.60 1.78 7.77
CA PRO A 52 -4.77 1.47 6.61
C PRO A 52 -5.15 2.32 5.40
N PHE A 53 -4.15 2.71 4.63
CA PHE A 53 -4.29 3.47 3.40
C PHE A 53 -3.88 2.63 2.19
N ILE A 54 -4.46 2.94 1.03
CA ILE A 54 -4.09 2.33 -0.23
C ILE A 54 -3.28 3.36 -1.02
N PHE A 55 -2.06 2.98 -1.39
CA PHE A 55 -1.22 3.79 -2.26
C PHE A 55 -0.77 2.99 -3.48
N LYS A 56 -0.70 3.68 -4.61
CA LYS A 56 -0.04 3.15 -5.81
C LYS A 56 1.46 3.28 -5.59
N TYR A 57 2.20 2.20 -5.81
CA TYR A 57 3.66 2.26 -5.72
C TYR A 57 4.30 2.09 -7.09
N SER A 58 5.53 2.56 -7.24
CA SER A 58 6.32 2.33 -8.43
C SER A 58 7.79 2.09 -8.05
N PHE A 59 8.43 1.21 -8.82
CA PHE A 59 9.86 0.94 -8.74
C PHE A 59 10.55 1.49 -9.99
N PRO A 60 10.85 2.80 -10.04
CA PRO A 60 11.76 3.32 -11.04
C PRO A 60 13.10 2.57 -11.03
N GLU A 61 13.75 2.57 -12.18
CA GLU A 61 15.02 1.87 -12.44
C GLU A 61 16.17 2.36 -11.52
N ASP A 62 16.01 3.55 -10.95
CA ASP A 62 16.91 4.19 -9.98
C ASP A 62 16.91 3.48 -8.61
N GLY A 63 16.00 2.53 -8.39
CA GLY A 63 15.89 1.76 -7.15
C GLY A 63 15.19 2.51 -6.01
N THR A 64 14.75 3.74 -6.25
CA THR A 64 13.88 4.49 -5.35
C THR A 64 12.46 3.94 -5.39
N HIS A 65 11.78 4.00 -4.25
CA HIS A 65 10.37 3.63 -4.13
C HIS A 65 9.54 4.89 -3.99
N GLN A 66 8.48 5.01 -4.79
CA GLN A 66 7.56 6.14 -4.67
C GLN A 66 6.14 5.62 -4.44
N LEU A 67 5.48 6.19 -3.44
CA LEU A 67 4.03 6.09 -3.29
C LEU A 67 3.39 7.31 -3.92
N SER A 68 2.31 7.07 -4.64
CA SER A 68 1.43 8.11 -5.16
C SER A 68 0.02 7.85 -4.67
N PRO A 69 -0.70 8.89 -4.19
CA PRO A 69 -2.12 8.77 -3.95
C PRO A 69 -2.84 8.44 -5.26
N ILE A 70 -3.97 7.76 -5.15
CA ILE A 70 -4.85 7.48 -6.29
C ILE A 70 -5.72 8.73 -6.46
N ASP A 71 -5.48 9.48 -7.53
CA ASP A 71 -6.23 10.71 -7.87
C ASP A 71 -7.41 10.43 -8.83
N ASP A 72 -7.38 9.27 -9.49
CA ASP A 72 -8.41 8.83 -10.43
C ASP A 72 -9.52 8.05 -9.70
N ASP A 73 -10.76 8.53 -9.79
CA ASP A 73 -11.92 7.96 -9.08
C ASP A 73 -12.20 6.51 -9.50
N ASP A 74 -12.01 6.18 -10.78
CA ASP A 74 -12.25 4.84 -11.35
C ASP A 74 -11.16 3.85 -10.87
N GLU A 75 -9.90 4.30 -10.80
CA GLU A 75 -8.82 3.54 -10.15
C GLU A 75 -9.09 3.36 -8.64
N TRP A 76 -9.61 4.40 -7.97
CA TRP A 76 -9.88 4.37 -6.54
C TRP A 76 -10.99 3.37 -6.20
N GLU A 77 -12.08 3.34 -6.96
CA GLU A 77 -13.17 2.38 -6.77
C GLU A 77 -12.65 0.94 -6.85
N GLN A 78 -11.88 0.60 -7.88
CA GLN A 78 -11.33 -0.75 -8.06
C GLN A 78 -10.36 -1.13 -6.93
N ALA A 79 -9.52 -0.20 -6.51
CA ALA A 79 -8.58 -0.42 -5.41
C ALA A 79 -9.31 -0.58 -4.07
N ALA A 80 -10.35 0.22 -3.83
CA ALA A 80 -11.19 0.15 -2.64
C ALA A 80 -11.99 -1.15 -2.59
N GLU A 81 -12.54 -1.63 -3.71
CA GLU A 81 -13.21 -2.94 -3.78
C GLU A 81 -12.25 -4.10 -3.45
N ALA A 82 -11.03 -4.07 -3.99
CA ALA A 82 -10.02 -5.07 -3.68
C ALA A 82 -9.61 -5.02 -2.19
N PHE A 83 -9.52 -3.82 -1.62
CA PHE A 83 -9.23 -3.62 -0.22
C PHE A 83 -10.37 -4.07 0.71
N ASP A 84 -11.62 -3.75 0.40
CA ASP A 84 -12.79 -4.20 1.18
C ASP A 84 -12.88 -5.73 1.20
N HIS A 85 -12.64 -6.37 0.05
CA HIS A 85 -12.54 -7.82 -0.04
C HIS A 85 -11.46 -8.37 0.90
N TRP A 86 -10.24 -7.82 0.83
CA TRP A 86 -9.14 -8.24 1.71
C TRP A 86 -9.45 -7.98 3.19
N LEU A 87 -10.03 -6.83 3.53
CA LEU A 87 -10.41 -6.46 4.90
C LEU A 87 -11.46 -7.43 5.44
N TYR A 88 -12.42 -7.83 4.61
CA TYR A 88 -13.42 -8.82 4.95
C TYR A 88 -12.79 -10.19 5.24
N GLU A 89 -11.83 -10.62 4.41
CA GLU A 89 -11.08 -11.86 4.64
C GLU A 89 -10.21 -11.81 5.91
N TYR A 90 -9.52 -10.69 6.13
CA TYR A 90 -8.70 -10.45 7.32
C TYR A 90 -9.52 -10.45 8.61
N HIS A 91 -10.66 -9.73 8.62
CA HIS A 91 -11.56 -9.70 9.77
C HIS A 91 -12.18 -11.08 10.05
N ARG A 92 -12.42 -11.89 9.01
CA ARG A 92 -12.93 -13.26 9.14
C ARG A 92 -11.89 -14.23 9.70
N ASN A 93 -10.60 -13.97 9.50
CA ASN A 93 -9.53 -14.84 10.00
C ASN A 93 -8.29 -14.02 10.42
N PRO A 94 -8.23 -13.52 11.67
CA PRO A 94 -7.12 -12.70 12.16
C PRO A 94 -5.85 -13.53 12.46
N LYS A 95 -5.60 -14.61 11.71
CA LYS A 95 -4.48 -15.52 11.93
C LYS A 95 -3.65 -15.66 10.67
N VAL A 96 -2.68 -14.77 10.57
CA VAL A 96 -1.28 -15.12 10.31
C VAL A 96 -0.42 -14.46 11.37
#